data_AF-A0A662ECI6-F1
#
_entry.id   AF-A0A662ECI6-F1
#
_cell.length_a   1.000
_cell.length_b   1.000
_cell.length_c   1.000
_cell.angle_alpha   90.00
_cell.angle_beta   90.00
_cell.angle_gamma   90.00
#
_symmetry.space_group_name_H-M   'P 1'
#
loop_
_entity.id
_entity.type
_entity.pdbx_description
1 polymer ?
#
loop_
_entity_poly.entity_id
_entity_poly.type
_entity_poly.pdbx_seq_one_letter_code
_entity_poly.pdbx_strand_id
1 'polypeptide(L)'
;MQRSERLMEEKRFRTWLGPFMLVAAMLPAGALLETAFGTGQWAWLVRAYMVFALLLLVVYVIAVFLPGQRVRQKLARLENDCKVHQDGLVEVLTNFQHGDLLAASLPGVGLPEGIAASVEAAVRALSGLVQQIQSVSVEVAGTANTVRDTSAQLASGSSEQAASVVEITATMEELARTAAQIATNASSQADLAAQSEAAGRNGAEAIEAAVTGIESVREGMGIIASRAEILDSRSREIYQVLDLITDISQETHILSLNAAIEASTAGEYGERFSVVAREVRRLAERSRESVESVRNILHEFTAAIHAVVISTEEGGKKTDLVAEQARATATAVEQLSAALGNTAQAAREISLATQEQQTASQEVLLAVREESDVITEIAEGLEEFTGAAIRLNQLALSIQLLSQSFRLESSHSLKHLVFQVAQSLESVSGNLEATDRILHGVFTDLPYLEMAYLVDTEGGMVAFAVNRDLVGEDLEKGVAAVGQSYSDRPWFQAAGRDNLTSVTPVYQSLLTGDQCFSVVVPVKRRDGTQEATLGVDVNVGNWTRI
;
A
#
# COMPACT_ATOMS: atom_id res chain seq x y z
N MET A 1 43.62 -22.65 57.71
CA MET A 1 43.67 -21.43 58.53
C MET A 1 43.69 -21.74 60.05
N GLN A 2 42.70 -22.44 60.61
CA GLN A 2 42.65 -22.77 62.06
C GLN A 2 43.86 -23.51 62.66
N ARG A 3 44.62 -24.27 61.87
CA ARG A 3 45.83 -24.99 62.34
C ARG A 3 47.07 -24.09 62.42
N SER A 4 47.15 -23.03 61.61
CA SER A 4 48.26 -22.05 61.68
C SER A 4 48.00 -21.00 62.75
N GLU A 5 46.75 -20.61 62.99
CA GLU A 5 46.36 -19.73 64.10
C GLU A 5 46.72 -20.34 65.46
N ARG A 6 46.38 -21.61 65.69
CA ARG A 6 46.76 -22.32 66.94
C ARG A 6 48.27 -22.39 67.16
N LEU A 7 49.05 -22.69 66.12
CA LEU A 7 50.51 -22.75 66.21
C LEU A 7 51.16 -21.36 66.44
N MET A 8 50.52 -20.29 65.96
CA MET A 8 50.97 -18.92 66.20
C MET A 8 50.59 -18.40 67.59
N GLU A 9 49.42 -18.76 68.12
CA GLU A 9 49.04 -18.45 69.50
C GLU A 9 49.94 -19.16 70.52
N GLU A 10 50.27 -20.43 70.29
CA GLU A 10 51.12 -21.23 71.19
C GLU A 10 52.57 -20.70 71.22
N LYS A 11 53.11 -20.26 70.07
CA LYS A 11 54.42 -19.56 70.00
C LYS A 11 54.37 -18.13 70.59
N ARG A 12 53.25 -17.40 70.45
CA ARG A 12 53.03 -16.06 71.03
C ARG A 12 52.93 -16.10 72.55
N PHE A 13 52.38 -17.16 73.11
CA PHE A 13 52.27 -17.35 74.57
C PHE A 13 53.65 -17.62 75.19
N ARG A 14 54.50 -18.40 74.50
CA ARG A 14 55.80 -18.84 75.05
C ARG A 14 56.93 -17.81 74.97
N THR A 15 56.86 -16.84 74.06
CA THR A 15 57.97 -15.92 73.75
C THR A 15 58.11 -14.73 74.71
N TRP A 16 57.03 -14.31 75.40
CA TRP A 16 57.05 -13.15 76.30
C TRP A 16 56.69 -13.47 77.76
N LEU A 17 55.96 -14.57 78.00
CA LEU A 17 55.74 -15.06 79.36
C LEU A 17 57.04 -15.58 79.98
N GLY A 18 57.96 -16.11 79.16
CA GLY A 18 59.29 -16.57 79.59
C GLY A 18 60.12 -15.50 80.31
N PRO A 19 60.43 -14.36 79.68
CA PRO A 19 61.17 -13.27 80.32
C PRO A 19 60.39 -12.61 81.47
N PHE A 20 59.06 -12.48 81.38
CA PHE A 20 58.25 -11.97 82.50
C PHE A 20 58.29 -12.89 83.71
N MET A 21 58.12 -14.21 83.53
CA MET A 21 58.24 -15.22 84.60
C MET A 21 59.64 -15.24 85.20
N LEU A 22 60.69 -15.09 84.38
CA LEU A 22 62.08 -15.00 84.85
C LEU A 22 62.33 -13.77 85.73
N VAL A 23 61.85 -12.59 85.33
CA VAL A 23 61.99 -11.35 86.11
C VAL A 23 61.08 -11.34 87.34
N ALA A 24 59.85 -11.88 87.22
CA ALA A 24 58.90 -11.99 88.33
C ALA A 24 59.32 -13.02 89.38
N ALA A 25 60.02 -14.11 88.98
CA ALA A 25 60.55 -15.13 89.89
C ALA A 25 61.73 -14.63 90.75
N MET A 26 62.38 -13.51 90.39
CA MET A 26 63.45 -12.91 91.19
C MET A 26 62.93 -12.37 92.55
N LEU A 27 61.69 -11.88 92.60
CA LEU A 27 61.08 -11.35 93.83
C LEU A 27 60.80 -12.43 94.90
N PRO A 28 60.12 -13.56 94.60
CA PRO A 28 59.95 -14.65 95.57
C PRO A 28 61.28 -15.35 95.91
N ALA A 29 62.25 -15.41 94.99
CA ALA A 29 63.60 -15.89 95.29
C ALA A 29 64.32 -14.98 96.31
N GLY A 30 64.17 -13.66 96.19
CA GLY A 30 64.67 -12.69 97.17
C GLY A 30 63.96 -12.75 98.52
N ALA A 31 62.65 -13.00 98.55
CA ALA A 31 61.89 -13.22 99.79
C ALA A 31 62.31 -14.52 100.51
N LEU A 32 62.56 -15.59 99.78
CA LEU A 32 63.12 -16.84 100.34
C LEU A 32 64.53 -16.64 100.91
N LEU A 33 65.38 -15.87 100.22
CA LEU A 33 66.69 -15.46 100.72
C LEU A 33 66.60 -14.64 102.01
N GLU A 34 65.61 -13.76 102.16
CA GLU A 34 65.38 -13.00 103.40
C GLU A 34 64.99 -13.91 104.57
N THR A 35 64.16 -14.93 104.33
CA THR A 35 63.79 -15.93 105.36
C THR A 35 64.94 -16.88 105.73
N ALA A 36 65.85 -17.19 104.80
CA ALA A 36 66.95 -18.12 105.01
C ALA A 36 68.17 -17.49 105.71
N PHE A 37 68.44 -16.20 105.51
CA PHE A 37 69.63 -15.52 106.03
C PHE A 37 69.40 -14.69 107.30
N GLY A 38 68.15 -14.47 107.72
CA GLY A 38 67.80 -13.79 108.98
C GLY A 38 68.30 -12.33 109.09
N THR A 39 68.03 -11.65 110.22
CA THR A 39 68.39 -10.23 110.47
C THR A 39 69.89 -10.02 110.75
N GLY A 40 70.77 -10.62 109.94
CA GLY A 40 72.22 -10.50 110.04
C GLY A 40 72.82 -9.33 109.24
N GLN A 41 74.15 -9.17 109.32
CA GLN A 41 74.92 -8.10 108.64
C GLN A 41 74.73 -8.04 107.11
N TRP A 42 74.20 -9.09 106.48
CA TRP A 42 74.01 -9.19 105.03
C TRP A 42 72.59 -8.85 104.56
N ALA A 43 71.65 -8.51 105.45
CA ALA A 43 70.25 -8.23 105.12
C ALA A 43 70.07 -7.05 104.13
N TRP A 44 71.00 -6.08 104.14
CA TRP A 44 70.95 -4.94 103.22
C TRP A 44 71.21 -5.34 101.76
N LEU A 45 71.99 -6.39 101.49
CA LEU A 45 72.23 -6.90 100.13
C LEU A 45 70.96 -7.53 99.56
N VAL A 46 70.22 -8.29 100.38
CA VAL A 46 68.94 -8.90 99.97
C VAL A 46 67.91 -7.82 99.66
N ARG A 47 67.82 -6.77 100.49
CA ARG A 47 66.94 -5.60 100.22
C ARG A 47 67.36 -4.83 98.97
N ALA A 48 68.65 -4.62 98.74
CA ALA A 48 69.16 -3.98 97.52
C ALA A 48 68.84 -4.81 96.26
N TYR A 49 68.99 -6.14 96.33
CA TYR A 49 68.58 -7.05 95.26
C TYR A 49 67.08 -6.97 94.96
N MET A 50 66.23 -6.94 96.00
CA MET A 50 64.78 -6.82 95.83
C MET A 50 64.37 -5.50 95.17
N VAL A 51 65.00 -4.38 95.54
CA VAL A 51 64.77 -3.08 94.89
C VAL A 51 65.21 -3.09 93.43
N PHE A 52 66.36 -3.71 93.13
CA PHE A 52 66.85 -3.85 91.76
C PHE A 52 65.95 -4.75 90.90
N ALA A 53 65.48 -5.88 91.44
CA ALA A 53 64.52 -6.76 90.77
C ALA A 53 63.18 -6.06 90.52
N LEU A 54 62.70 -5.25 91.46
CA LEU A 54 61.50 -4.43 91.28
C LEU A 54 61.68 -3.38 90.19
N LEU A 55 62.83 -2.68 90.15
CA LEU A 55 63.13 -1.71 89.09
C LEU A 55 63.19 -2.36 87.71
N LEU A 56 63.81 -3.54 87.59
CA LEU A 56 63.83 -4.30 86.33
C LEU A 56 62.43 -4.75 85.91
N LEU A 57 61.58 -5.18 86.85
CA LEU A 57 60.18 -5.52 86.58
C LEU A 57 59.41 -4.29 86.08
N VAL A 58 59.58 -3.13 86.71
CA VAL A 58 58.93 -1.88 86.31
C VAL A 58 59.38 -1.45 84.91
N VAL A 59 60.68 -1.50 84.63
CA VAL A 59 61.24 -1.19 83.30
C VAL A 59 60.69 -2.17 82.25
N TYR A 60 60.60 -3.47 82.55
CA TYR A 60 59.99 -4.46 81.65
C TYR A 60 58.51 -4.15 81.40
N VAL A 61 57.73 -3.84 82.44
CA VAL A 61 56.30 -3.52 82.27
C VAL A 61 56.12 -2.28 81.38
N ILE A 62 56.92 -1.24 81.59
CA ILE A 62 56.80 0.04 80.87
C ILE A 62 57.37 -0.01 79.45
N ALA A 63 58.57 -0.55 79.28
CA ALA A 63 59.28 -0.53 77.99
C ALA A 63 58.85 -1.67 77.05
N VAL A 64 58.30 -2.76 77.59
CA VAL A 64 58.04 -3.98 76.83
C VAL A 64 56.58 -4.41 76.91
N PHE A 65 56.03 -4.62 78.10
CA PHE A 65 54.69 -5.20 78.25
C PHE A 65 53.57 -4.25 77.77
N LEU A 66 53.58 -3.00 78.23
CA LEU A 66 52.56 -2.00 77.84
C LEU A 66 52.60 -1.68 76.33
N PRO A 67 53.76 -1.41 75.69
CA PRO A 67 53.84 -1.25 74.24
C PRO A 67 53.44 -2.52 73.49
N GLY A 68 53.83 -3.70 73.98
CA GLY A 68 53.45 -4.99 73.41
C GLY A 68 51.94 -5.23 73.44
N GLN A 69 51.27 -4.86 74.54
CA GLN A 69 49.81 -4.89 74.64
C GLN A 69 49.14 -3.90 73.67
N ARG A 70 49.67 -2.68 73.53
CA ARG A 70 49.14 -1.69 72.57
C ARG A 70 49.27 -2.17 71.13
N VAL A 71 50.41 -2.77 70.76
CA VAL A 71 50.63 -3.35 69.43
C VAL A 71 49.70 -4.55 69.20
N ARG A 72 49.47 -5.41 70.19
CA ARG A 72 48.49 -6.51 70.11
C ARG A 72 47.07 -6.01 69.89
N GLN A 73 46.64 -5.01 70.65
CA GLN A 73 45.32 -4.41 70.48
C GLN A 73 45.17 -3.77 69.10
N LYS A 74 46.21 -3.07 68.59
CA LYS A 74 46.22 -2.53 67.23
C LYS A 74 46.16 -3.61 66.16
N LEU A 75 46.94 -4.68 66.29
CA LEU A 75 46.93 -5.82 65.36
C LEU A 75 45.58 -6.55 65.37
N ALA A 76 45.00 -6.80 66.54
CA ALA A 76 43.69 -7.44 66.66
C ALA A 76 42.58 -6.57 66.05
N ARG A 77 42.66 -5.23 66.20
CA ARG A 77 41.76 -4.29 65.52
C ARG A 77 41.95 -4.34 64.01
N LEU A 78 43.17 -4.24 63.51
CA LEU A 78 43.47 -4.32 62.07
C LEU A 78 43.05 -5.65 61.43
N GLU A 79 43.22 -6.75 62.15
CA GLU A 79 42.78 -8.09 61.71
C GLU A 79 41.25 -8.16 61.63
N ASN A 80 40.55 -7.61 62.63
CA ASN A 80 39.09 -7.52 62.62
C ASN A 80 38.60 -6.58 61.51
N ASP A 81 39.22 -5.41 61.34
CA ASP A 81 38.88 -4.45 60.28
C ASP A 81 39.12 -5.07 58.89
N CYS A 82 40.24 -5.77 58.68
CA CYS A 82 40.53 -6.49 57.44
C CYS A 82 39.49 -7.58 57.15
N LYS A 83 39.07 -8.32 58.18
CA LYS A 83 38.02 -9.33 58.04
C LYS A 83 36.67 -8.72 57.67
N VAL A 84 36.27 -7.65 58.35
CA VAL A 84 35.05 -6.89 58.03
C VAL A 84 35.09 -6.34 56.60
N HIS A 85 36.22 -5.76 56.18
CA HIS A 85 36.39 -5.28 54.81
C HIS A 85 36.37 -6.41 53.76
N GLN A 86 36.96 -7.57 54.07
CA GLN A 86 36.93 -8.74 53.19
C GLN A 86 35.52 -9.31 53.06
N ASP A 87 34.84 -9.53 54.18
CA ASP A 87 33.48 -10.06 54.22
C ASP A 87 32.52 -9.10 53.48
N GLY A 88 32.71 -7.80 53.68
CA GLY A 88 32.01 -6.75 52.96
C GLY A 88 32.21 -6.78 51.44
N LEU A 89 33.46 -6.92 50.98
CA LEU A 89 33.73 -7.03 49.55
C LEU A 89 33.11 -8.29 48.94
N VAL A 90 33.15 -9.42 49.65
CA VAL A 90 32.50 -10.67 49.22
C VAL A 90 30.99 -10.47 49.12
N GLU A 91 30.36 -9.79 50.08
CA GLU A 91 28.93 -9.48 50.07
C GLU A 91 28.54 -8.60 48.86
N VAL A 92 29.29 -7.53 48.59
CA VAL A 92 29.06 -6.68 47.41
C VAL A 92 29.18 -7.48 46.11
N LEU A 93 30.24 -8.28 45.95
CA LEU A 93 30.43 -9.09 44.74
C LEU A 93 29.34 -10.16 44.58
N THR A 94 28.88 -10.72 45.68
CA THR A 94 27.76 -11.67 45.70
C THR A 94 26.48 -10.95 45.25
N ASN A 95 26.20 -9.75 45.75
CA ASN A 95 25.04 -8.97 45.31
C ASN A 95 25.11 -8.61 43.82
N PHE A 96 26.29 -8.23 43.30
CA PHE A 96 26.50 -8.02 41.87
C PHE A 96 26.27 -9.26 41.03
N GLN A 97 26.78 -10.42 41.45
CA GLN A 97 26.60 -11.69 40.75
C GLN A 97 25.11 -12.04 40.56
N HIS A 98 24.26 -11.62 41.51
CA HIS A 98 22.83 -11.87 41.48
C HIS A 98 22.00 -10.73 40.86
N GLY A 99 22.68 -9.69 40.34
CA GLY A 99 22.05 -8.52 39.75
C GLY A 99 21.40 -7.59 40.78
N ASP A 100 21.65 -7.75 42.08
CA ASP A 100 21.12 -6.89 43.13
C ASP A 100 21.99 -5.65 43.32
N LEU A 101 21.80 -4.67 42.44
CA LEU A 101 22.61 -3.45 42.43
C LEU A 101 22.32 -2.56 43.64
N LEU A 102 21.09 -2.61 44.18
CA LEU A 102 20.72 -1.85 45.37
C LEU A 102 21.39 -2.38 46.64
N ALA A 103 21.40 -3.70 46.83
CA ALA A 103 22.08 -4.30 47.98
C ALA A 103 23.59 -4.07 47.92
N ALA A 104 24.18 -4.04 46.71
CA ALA A 104 25.59 -3.74 46.50
C ALA A 104 25.99 -2.31 46.90
N SER A 105 25.04 -1.36 46.95
CA SER A 105 25.29 0.05 47.31
C SER A 105 24.88 0.44 48.74
N LEU A 106 24.42 -0.51 49.57
CA LEU A 106 23.92 -0.17 50.91
C LEU A 106 25.02 0.35 51.86
N PRO A 107 24.76 1.44 52.62
CA PRO A 107 25.67 1.87 53.68
C PRO A 107 25.64 0.84 54.82
N GLY A 108 26.76 0.16 55.06
CA GLY A 108 26.86 -0.85 56.14
C GLY A 108 27.64 -2.11 55.77
N VAL A 109 28.00 -2.29 54.50
CA VAL A 109 28.74 -3.47 54.00
C VAL A 109 30.22 -3.49 54.44
N GLY A 110 30.57 -2.78 55.52
CA GLY A 110 31.91 -2.85 56.10
C GLY A 110 33.05 -2.47 55.16
N LEU A 111 32.83 -1.71 54.08
CA LEU A 111 33.87 -1.35 53.10
C LEU A 111 34.64 -0.09 53.51
N PRO A 112 35.93 0.05 53.13
CA PRO A 112 36.65 1.32 53.24
C PRO A 112 35.98 2.41 52.39
N GLU A 113 35.97 3.65 52.88
CA GLU A 113 35.26 4.79 52.26
C GLU A 113 35.55 4.97 50.77
N GLY A 114 36.81 4.88 50.34
CA GLY A 114 37.19 5.00 48.92
C GLY A 114 36.69 3.87 48.03
N ILE A 115 36.60 2.64 48.56
CA ILE A 115 36.07 1.48 47.83
C ILE A 115 34.54 1.58 47.77
N ALA A 116 33.89 1.94 48.89
CA ALA A 116 32.45 2.15 48.95
C ALA A 116 32.00 3.21 47.92
N ALA A 117 32.68 4.35 47.85
CA ALA A 117 32.38 5.40 46.86
C ALA A 117 32.56 4.92 45.41
N SER A 118 33.58 4.09 45.16
CA SER A 118 33.83 3.52 43.82
C SER A 118 32.76 2.49 43.43
N VAL A 119 32.33 1.66 44.37
CA VAL A 119 31.22 0.70 44.19
C VAL A 119 29.92 1.44 43.91
N GLU A 120 29.61 2.48 44.68
CA GLU A 120 28.40 3.28 44.48
C GLU A 120 28.39 3.96 43.10
N ALA A 121 29.53 4.52 42.67
CA ALA A 121 29.66 5.09 41.34
C ALA A 121 29.46 4.03 40.23
N ALA A 122 30.01 2.82 40.41
CA ALA A 122 29.83 1.70 39.49
C ALA A 122 28.36 1.22 39.45
N VAL A 123 27.70 1.11 40.61
CA VAL A 123 26.26 0.78 40.71
C VAL A 123 25.43 1.83 39.99
N ARG A 124 25.68 3.13 40.20
CA ARG A 124 24.96 4.21 39.52
C ARG A 124 25.15 4.17 38.01
N ALA A 125 26.38 3.97 37.54
CA ALA A 125 26.67 3.85 36.12
C ALA A 125 25.98 2.63 35.48
N LEU A 126 26.06 1.46 36.12
CA LEU A 126 25.40 0.25 35.64
C LEU A 126 23.87 0.37 35.66
N SER A 127 23.31 0.95 36.72
CA SER A 127 21.86 1.20 36.81
C SER A 127 21.37 2.12 35.69
N GLY A 128 22.12 3.19 35.41
CA GLY A 128 21.81 4.09 34.29
C GLY A 128 21.86 3.38 32.93
N LEU A 129 22.85 2.51 32.72
CA LEU A 129 22.94 1.69 31.50
C LEU A 129 21.76 0.71 31.36
N VAL A 130 21.38 0.02 32.43
CA VAL A 130 20.25 -0.92 32.38
C VAL A 130 18.93 -0.19 32.13
N GLN A 131 18.71 0.98 32.75
CA GLN A 131 17.53 1.82 32.48
C GLN A 131 17.52 2.32 31.02
N GLN A 132 18.66 2.70 30.47
CA GLN A 132 18.77 3.09 29.07
C GLN A 132 18.47 1.92 28.13
N ILE A 133 18.98 0.72 28.43
CA ILE A 133 18.68 -0.51 27.69
C ILE A 133 17.19 -0.83 27.73
N GLN A 134 16.53 -0.67 28.88
CA GLN A 134 15.08 -0.84 29.01
C GLN A 134 14.31 0.11 28.10
N SER A 135 14.64 1.40 28.15
CA SER A 135 13.99 2.44 27.34
C SER A 135 14.15 2.15 25.83
N VAL A 136 15.37 1.83 25.39
CA VAL A 136 15.66 1.50 23.99
C VAL A 136 14.91 0.23 23.56
N SER A 137 14.77 -0.76 24.43
CA SER A 137 14.03 -1.99 24.10
C SER A 137 12.54 -1.71 23.85
N VAL A 138 11.93 -0.86 24.67
CA VAL A 138 10.53 -0.43 24.48
C VAL A 138 10.38 0.35 23.17
N GLU A 139 11.31 1.25 22.86
CA GLU A 139 11.31 2.01 21.60
C GLU A 139 11.45 1.09 20.37
N VAL A 140 12.30 0.06 20.44
CA VAL A 140 12.48 -0.94 19.38
C VAL A 140 11.19 -1.75 19.19
N ALA A 141 10.53 -2.19 20.26
CA ALA A 141 9.26 -2.89 20.20
C ALA A 141 8.16 -2.01 19.57
N GLY A 142 8.08 -0.74 19.98
CA GLY A 142 7.16 0.24 19.40
C GLY A 142 7.39 0.42 17.90
N THR A 143 8.64 0.64 17.49
CA THR A 143 9.02 0.78 16.08
C THR A 143 8.70 -0.48 15.27
N ALA A 144 8.97 -1.65 15.83
CA ALA A 144 8.64 -2.93 15.20
C ALA A 144 7.13 -3.07 14.93
N ASN A 145 6.28 -2.67 15.88
CA ASN A 145 4.83 -2.63 15.66
C ASN A 145 4.43 -1.66 14.55
N THR A 146 5.02 -0.46 14.52
CA THR A 146 4.78 0.50 13.42
C THR A 146 5.18 -0.06 12.06
N VAL A 147 6.31 -0.77 11.96
CA VAL A 147 6.75 -1.43 10.71
C VAL A 147 5.74 -2.49 10.29
N ARG A 148 5.24 -3.31 11.23
CA ARG A 148 4.23 -4.33 10.95
C ARG A 148 2.92 -3.71 10.44
N ASP A 149 2.43 -2.66 11.10
CA ASP A 149 1.18 -2.00 10.72
C ASP A 149 1.31 -1.31 9.35
N THR A 150 2.46 -0.67 9.09
CA THR A 150 2.79 -0.10 7.78
C THR A 150 2.86 -1.18 6.69
N SER A 151 3.45 -2.33 7.00
CA SER A 151 3.52 -3.47 6.08
C SER A 151 2.13 -4.00 5.73
N ALA A 152 1.23 -4.09 6.72
CA ALA A 152 -0.15 -4.51 6.50
C ALA A 152 -0.94 -3.52 5.62
N GLN A 153 -0.75 -2.20 5.85
CA GLN A 153 -1.36 -1.18 5.01
C GLN A 153 -0.85 -1.26 3.57
N LEU A 154 0.47 -1.43 3.38
CA LEU A 154 1.07 -1.53 2.06
C LEU A 154 0.68 -2.84 1.35
N ALA A 155 0.47 -3.94 2.08
CA ALA A 155 -0.10 -5.17 1.52
C ALA A 155 -1.52 -4.97 0.97
N SER A 156 -2.37 -4.25 1.71
CA SER A 156 -3.70 -3.90 1.23
C SER A 156 -3.64 -3.03 -0.04
N GLY A 157 -2.77 -2.02 -0.06
CA GLY A 157 -2.58 -1.17 -1.23
C GLY A 157 -2.04 -1.94 -2.45
N SER A 158 -1.09 -2.85 -2.23
CA SER A 158 -0.55 -3.74 -3.27
C SER A 158 -1.65 -4.64 -3.87
N SER A 159 -2.56 -5.18 -3.05
CA SER A 159 -3.69 -5.97 -3.53
C SER A 159 -4.69 -5.14 -4.36
N GLU A 160 -4.91 -3.87 -4.01
CA GLU A 160 -5.77 -2.97 -4.78
C GLU A 160 -5.12 -2.58 -6.13
N GLN A 161 -3.80 -2.37 -6.13
CA GLN A 161 -3.03 -2.12 -7.34
C GLN A 161 -3.06 -3.35 -8.27
N ALA A 162 -2.96 -4.56 -7.73
CA ALA A 162 -3.08 -5.80 -8.51
C ALA A 162 -4.44 -5.92 -9.20
N ALA A 163 -5.53 -5.57 -8.50
CA ALA A 163 -6.87 -5.54 -9.10
C ALA A 163 -6.97 -4.50 -10.23
N SER A 164 -6.38 -3.31 -10.02
CA SER A 164 -6.34 -2.24 -11.02
C SER A 164 -5.57 -2.67 -12.28
N VAL A 165 -4.44 -3.37 -12.12
CA VAL A 165 -3.66 -3.94 -13.23
C VAL A 165 -4.49 -4.90 -14.08
N VAL A 166 -5.30 -5.77 -13.44
CA VAL A 166 -6.20 -6.69 -14.15
C VAL A 166 -7.27 -5.93 -14.94
N GLU A 167 -7.87 -4.90 -14.35
CA GLU A 167 -8.90 -4.08 -15.00
C GLU A 167 -8.33 -3.28 -16.20
N ILE A 168 -7.16 -2.67 -16.04
CA ILE A 168 -6.46 -1.97 -17.11
C ILE A 168 -6.14 -2.95 -18.23
N THR A 169 -5.60 -4.13 -17.92
CA THR A 169 -5.31 -5.16 -18.92
C THR A 169 -6.53 -5.52 -19.75
N ALA A 170 -7.67 -5.80 -19.10
CA ALA A 170 -8.91 -6.14 -19.79
C ALA A 170 -9.41 -4.99 -20.68
N THR A 171 -9.34 -3.75 -20.19
CA THR A 171 -9.74 -2.55 -20.92
C THR A 171 -8.86 -2.34 -22.16
N MET A 172 -7.54 -2.55 -22.04
CA MET A 172 -6.61 -2.42 -23.15
C MET A 172 -6.80 -3.52 -24.21
N GLU A 173 -7.12 -4.75 -23.80
CA GLU A 173 -7.47 -5.83 -24.73
C GLU A 173 -8.78 -5.54 -25.49
N GLU A 174 -9.77 -4.95 -24.82
CA GLU A 174 -11.01 -4.51 -25.46
C GLU A 174 -10.79 -3.33 -26.41
N LEU A 175 -9.95 -2.36 -26.04
CA LEU A 175 -9.54 -1.25 -26.91
C LEU A 175 -8.82 -1.75 -28.16
N ALA A 176 -7.88 -2.69 -28.02
CA ALA A 176 -7.16 -3.27 -29.16
C ALA A 176 -8.10 -3.98 -30.14
N ARG A 177 -9.08 -4.76 -29.62
CA ARG A 177 -10.12 -5.41 -30.43
C ARG A 177 -11.01 -4.39 -31.13
N THR A 178 -11.44 -3.36 -30.42
CA THR A 178 -12.32 -2.31 -30.98
C THR A 178 -11.60 -1.51 -32.05
N ALA A 179 -10.34 -1.15 -31.84
CA ALA A 179 -9.51 -0.47 -32.84
C ALA A 179 -9.32 -1.34 -34.11
N ALA A 180 -9.12 -2.66 -33.95
CA ALA A 180 -9.05 -3.59 -35.09
C ALA A 180 -10.36 -3.61 -35.91
N GLN A 181 -11.49 -3.61 -35.22
CA GLN A 181 -12.80 -3.59 -35.85
C GLN A 181 -13.04 -2.27 -36.60
N ILE A 182 -12.67 -1.13 -36.00
CA ILE A 182 -12.80 0.18 -36.64
C ILE A 182 -11.90 0.26 -37.87
N ALA A 183 -10.66 -0.22 -37.81
CA ALA A 183 -9.74 -0.26 -38.96
C ALA A 183 -10.34 -1.08 -40.12
N THR A 184 -10.93 -2.24 -39.82
CA THR A 184 -11.60 -3.10 -40.81
C THR A 184 -12.80 -2.41 -41.44
N ASN A 185 -13.63 -1.75 -40.62
CA ASN A 185 -14.79 -1.00 -41.10
C ASN A 185 -14.36 0.19 -41.98
N ALA A 186 -13.31 0.91 -41.58
CA ALA A 186 -12.76 2.04 -42.32
C ALA A 186 -12.20 1.58 -43.68
N SER A 187 -11.44 0.48 -43.73
CA SER A 187 -11.00 -0.12 -44.99
C SER A 187 -12.18 -0.46 -45.91
N SER A 188 -13.20 -1.12 -45.37
CA SER A 188 -14.41 -1.47 -46.14
C SER A 188 -15.15 -0.25 -46.67
N GLN A 189 -15.17 0.85 -45.89
CA GLN A 189 -15.80 2.10 -46.29
C GLN A 189 -14.99 2.84 -47.37
N ALA A 190 -13.66 2.78 -47.33
CA ALA A 190 -12.81 3.28 -48.40
C ALA A 190 -13.05 2.52 -49.72
N ASP A 191 -13.16 1.19 -49.66
CA ASP A 191 -13.44 0.35 -50.82
C ASP A 191 -14.83 0.64 -51.41
N LEU A 192 -15.85 0.80 -50.57
CA LEU A 192 -17.19 1.16 -51.02
C LEU A 192 -17.25 2.55 -51.64
N ALA A 193 -16.52 3.52 -51.09
CA ALA A 193 -16.40 4.85 -51.66
C ALA A 193 -15.74 4.82 -53.05
N ALA A 194 -14.66 4.04 -53.21
CA ALA A 194 -13.99 3.87 -54.50
C ALA A 194 -14.90 3.19 -55.55
N GLN A 195 -15.67 2.16 -55.16
CA GLN A 195 -16.65 1.53 -56.05
C GLN A 195 -17.77 2.51 -56.46
N SER A 196 -18.24 3.32 -55.51
CA SER A 196 -19.28 4.33 -55.77
C SER A 196 -18.76 5.44 -56.67
N GLU A 197 -17.50 5.84 -56.54
CA GLU A 197 -16.84 6.82 -57.41
C GLU A 197 -16.76 6.28 -58.84
N ALA A 198 -16.35 5.02 -59.02
CA ALA A 198 -16.32 4.37 -60.33
C ALA A 198 -17.72 4.30 -60.98
N ALA A 199 -18.75 3.98 -60.19
CA ALA A 199 -20.13 3.99 -60.65
C ALA A 199 -20.61 5.41 -61.02
N GLY A 200 -20.25 6.42 -60.22
CA GLY A 200 -20.51 7.83 -60.50
C GLY A 200 -19.88 8.27 -61.82
N ARG A 201 -18.62 7.90 -62.07
CA ARG A 201 -17.92 8.21 -63.32
C ARG A 201 -18.61 7.59 -64.54
N ASN A 202 -19.00 6.31 -64.46
CA ASN A 202 -19.76 5.67 -65.52
C ASN A 202 -21.13 6.35 -65.75
N GLY A 203 -21.77 6.81 -64.67
CA GLY A 203 -23.00 7.60 -64.74
C GLY A 203 -22.80 8.95 -65.43
N ALA A 204 -21.70 9.65 -65.14
CA ALA A 204 -21.35 10.91 -65.78
C ALA A 204 -21.13 10.73 -67.30
N GLU A 205 -20.39 9.69 -67.72
CA GLU A 205 -20.17 9.35 -69.13
C GLU A 205 -21.51 9.07 -69.86
N ALA A 206 -22.44 8.35 -69.21
CA ALA A 206 -23.76 8.07 -69.78
C ALA A 206 -24.62 9.35 -69.92
N ILE A 207 -24.55 10.27 -68.95
CA ILE A 207 -25.25 11.56 -69.01
C ILE A 207 -24.66 12.44 -70.11
N GLU A 208 -23.33 12.49 -70.24
CA GLU A 208 -22.66 13.24 -71.30
C GLU A 208 -23.11 12.75 -72.68
N ALA A 209 -23.14 11.43 -72.90
CA ALA A 209 -23.66 10.84 -74.13
C ALA A 209 -25.14 11.19 -74.37
N ALA A 210 -25.97 11.23 -73.33
CA ALA A 210 -27.36 11.64 -73.42
C ALA A 210 -27.50 13.13 -73.80
N VAL A 211 -26.68 14.02 -73.24
CA VAL A 211 -26.64 15.45 -73.60
C VAL A 211 -26.29 15.62 -75.08
N THR A 212 -25.27 14.92 -75.57
CA THR A 212 -24.92 14.94 -77.01
C THR A 212 -26.08 14.43 -77.89
N GLY A 213 -26.76 13.36 -77.47
CA GLY A 213 -27.93 12.84 -78.18
C GLY A 213 -29.09 13.84 -78.26
N ILE A 214 -29.37 14.54 -77.15
CA ILE A 214 -30.39 15.59 -77.06
C ILE A 214 -30.05 16.78 -77.97
N GLU A 215 -28.78 17.20 -78.02
CA GLU A 215 -28.33 18.28 -78.91
C GLU A 215 -28.55 17.91 -80.39
N SER A 216 -28.30 16.66 -80.77
CA SER A 216 -28.61 16.15 -82.12
C SER A 216 -30.12 16.15 -82.42
N VAL A 217 -30.97 15.78 -81.46
CA VAL A 217 -32.43 15.87 -81.61
C VAL A 217 -32.89 17.31 -81.79
N ARG A 218 -32.30 18.24 -81.02
CA ARG A 218 -32.60 19.68 -81.11
C ARG A 218 -32.24 20.24 -82.49
N GLU A 219 -31.08 19.85 -83.03
CA GLU A 219 -30.69 20.20 -84.41
C GLU A 219 -31.68 19.64 -85.43
N GLY A 220 -32.09 18.38 -85.27
CA GLY A 220 -33.11 17.75 -86.11
C GLY A 220 -34.45 18.50 -86.10
N MET A 221 -34.91 18.95 -84.94
CA MET A 221 -36.13 19.79 -84.82
C MET A 221 -35.97 21.11 -85.57
N GLY A 222 -34.81 21.77 -85.47
CA GLY A 222 -34.52 23.00 -86.21
C GLY A 222 -34.58 22.81 -87.73
N ILE A 223 -34.05 21.68 -88.24
CA ILE A 223 -34.12 21.33 -89.66
C ILE A 223 -35.57 21.09 -90.10
N ILE A 224 -36.37 20.39 -89.29
CA ILE A 224 -37.79 20.13 -89.60
C ILE A 224 -38.57 21.44 -89.65
N ALA A 225 -38.38 22.34 -88.68
CA ALA A 225 -39.02 23.64 -88.65
C ALA A 225 -38.70 24.47 -89.91
N SER A 226 -37.41 24.56 -90.28
CA SER A 226 -36.99 25.26 -91.50
C SER A 226 -37.60 24.67 -92.78
N ARG A 227 -37.70 23.34 -92.88
CA ARG A 227 -38.34 22.69 -94.03
C ARG A 227 -39.84 22.94 -94.08
N ALA A 228 -40.52 22.97 -92.93
CA ALA A 228 -41.94 23.28 -92.84
C ALA A 228 -42.24 24.72 -93.28
N GLU A 229 -41.42 25.70 -92.89
CA GLU A 229 -41.51 27.08 -93.36
C GLU A 229 -41.35 27.21 -94.88
N ILE A 230 -40.37 26.50 -95.46
CA ILE A 230 -40.20 26.45 -96.93
C ILE A 230 -41.45 25.87 -97.59
N LEU A 231 -42.01 24.79 -97.05
CA LEU A 231 -43.21 24.14 -97.59
C LEU A 231 -44.43 25.05 -97.51
N ASP A 232 -44.59 25.81 -96.42
CA ASP A 232 -45.64 26.82 -96.27
C ASP A 232 -45.52 27.94 -97.31
N SER A 233 -44.29 28.46 -97.52
CA SER A 233 -44.02 29.46 -98.56
C SER A 233 -44.37 28.93 -99.96
N ARG A 234 -44.02 27.67 -100.25
CA ARG A 234 -44.35 27.03 -101.53
C ARG A 234 -45.86 26.84 -101.70
N SER A 235 -46.58 26.47 -100.65
CA SER A 235 -48.05 26.38 -100.69
C SER A 235 -48.68 27.74 -101.03
N ARG A 236 -48.15 28.84 -100.46
CA ARG A 236 -48.59 30.21 -100.80
C ARG A 236 -48.33 30.60 -102.26
N GLU A 237 -47.18 30.21 -102.83
CA GLU A 237 -46.91 30.39 -104.26
C GLU A 237 -47.92 29.62 -105.12
N ILE A 238 -48.30 28.39 -104.74
CA ILE A 238 -49.28 27.61 -105.49
C ILE A 238 -50.68 28.26 -105.40
N TYR A 239 -51.07 28.81 -104.26
CA TYR A 239 -52.33 29.58 -104.15
C TYR A 239 -52.40 30.71 -105.18
N GLN A 240 -51.32 31.48 -105.36
CA GLN A 240 -51.27 32.55 -106.37
C GLN A 240 -51.44 32.03 -107.80
N VAL A 241 -50.88 30.84 -108.09
CA VAL A 241 -51.06 30.19 -109.39
C VAL A 241 -52.50 29.72 -109.58
N LEU A 242 -53.14 29.16 -108.55
CA LEU A 242 -54.55 28.76 -108.62
C LEU A 242 -55.50 29.95 -108.77
N ASP A 243 -55.20 31.08 -108.13
CA ASP A 243 -55.93 32.34 -108.32
C ASP A 243 -55.86 32.77 -109.79
N LEU A 244 -54.66 32.80 -110.37
CA LEU A 244 -54.46 33.09 -111.80
C LEU A 244 -55.22 32.12 -112.72
N ILE A 245 -55.19 30.81 -112.44
CA ILE A 245 -55.92 29.82 -113.26
C ILE A 245 -57.43 30.00 -113.11
N THR A 246 -57.91 30.38 -111.93
CA THR A 246 -59.32 30.73 -111.70
C THR A 246 -59.72 31.91 -112.57
N ASP A 247 -58.91 32.98 -112.56
CA ASP A 247 -59.12 34.18 -113.37
C ASP A 247 -59.14 33.84 -114.87
N ILE A 248 -58.14 33.09 -115.36
CA ILE A 248 -58.08 32.62 -116.75
C ILE A 248 -59.31 31.76 -117.11
N SER A 249 -59.71 30.85 -116.23
CA SER A 249 -60.88 29.99 -116.46
C SER A 249 -62.17 30.83 -116.51
N GLN A 250 -62.28 31.86 -115.67
CA GLN A 250 -63.41 32.79 -115.65
C GLN A 250 -63.45 33.69 -116.89
N GLU A 251 -62.31 34.25 -117.30
CA GLU A 251 -62.18 34.97 -118.58
C GLU A 251 -62.55 34.07 -119.77
N THR A 252 -62.06 32.82 -119.78
CA THR A 252 -62.36 31.84 -120.82
C THR A 252 -63.85 31.47 -120.82
N HIS A 253 -64.48 31.35 -119.65
CA HIS A 253 -65.91 31.12 -119.51
C HIS A 253 -66.71 32.28 -120.10
N ILE A 254 -66.36 33.54 -119.78
CA ILE A 254 -66.99 34.74 -120.33
C ILE A 254 -66.78 34.85 -121.84
N LEU A 255 -65.55 34.60 -122.31
CA LEU A 255 -65.20 34.63 -123.74
C LEU A 255 -66.01 33.59 -124.53
N SER A 256 -66.14 32.38 -123.99
CA SER A 256 -66.94 31.31 -124.59
C SER A 256 -68.44 31.60 -124.57
N LEU A 257 -68.94 32.29 -123.53
CA LEU A 257 -70.33 32.74 -123.47
C LEU A 257 -70.61 33.80 -124.54
N ASN A 258 -69.72 34.79 -124.68
CA ASN A 258 -69.82 35.82 -125.71
C ASN A 258 -69.76 35.20 -127.12
N ALA A 259 -68.87 34.23 -127.34
CA ALA A 259 -68.78 33.49 -128.60
C ALA A 259 -70.03 32.65 -128.88
N ALA A 260 -70.64 32.05 -127.85
CA ALA A 260 -71.88 31.28 -127.99
C ALA A 260 -73.08 32.18 -128.32
N ILE A 261 -73.13 33.39 -127.74
CA ILE A 261 -74.14 34.42 -128.06
C ILE A 261 -73.97 34.87 -129.51
N GLU A 262 -72.77 35.26 -129.93
CA GLU A 262 -72.49 35.71 -131.30
C GLU A 262 -72.78 34.62 -132.35
N ALA A 263 -72.43 33.36 -132.04
CA ALA A 263 -72.77 32.21 -132.87
C ALA A 263 -74.29 31.97 -132.96
N SER A 264 -75.06 32.28 -131.91
CA SER A 264 -76.53 32.22 -131.94
C SER A 264 -77.14 33.37 -132.76
N THR A 265 -76.49 34.54 -132.78
CA THR A 265 -76.90 35.71 -133.57
C THR A 265 -76.68 35.51 -135.08
N ALA A 266 -75.67 34.72 -135.47
CA ALA A 266 -75.32 34.42 -136.86
C ALA A 266 -76.25 33.37 -137.57
N GLY A 267 -77.26 32.83 -136.88
CA GLY A 267 -78.24 31.90 -137.47
C GLY A 267 -77.62 30.59 -137.99
N GLU A 268 -78.05 30.12 -139.17
CA GLU A 268 -77.66 28.82 -139.75
C GLU A 268 -76.13 28.67 -139.99
N TYR A 269 -75.41 29.79 -140.18
CA TYR A 269 -73.96 29.81 -140.37
C TYR A 269 -73.16 29.68 -139.06
N GLY A 270 -73.81 29.88 -137.90
CA GLY A 270 -73.18 29.87 -136.57
C GLY A 270 -73.24 28.55 -135.82
N GLU A 271 -73.99 27.53 -136.29
CA GLU A 271 -74.22 26.28 -135.56
C GLU A 271 -72.93 25.57 -135.12
N ARG A 272 -71.97 25.39 -136.05
CA ARG A 272 -70.69 24.71 -135.74
C ARG A 272 -69.83 25.50 -134.76
N PHE A 273 -69.88 26.83 -134.81
CA PHE A 273 -69.18 27.70 -133.84
C PHE A 273 -69.86 27.69 -132.46
N SER A 274 -71.18 27.58 -132.39
CA SER A 274 -71.93 27.45 -131.13
C SER A 274 -71.57 26.17 -130.38
N VAL A 275 -71.36 25.05 -131.10
CA VAL A 275 -70.91 23.78 -130.50
C VAL A 275 -69.51 23.93 -129.89
N VAL A 276 -68.57 24.55 -130.61
CA VAL A 276 -67.21 24.81 -130.10
C VAL A 276 -67.24 25.74 -128.88
N ALA A 277 -68.00 26.83 -128.94
CA ALA A 277 -68.14 27.76 -127.82
C ALA A 277 -68.73 27.10 -126.56
N ARG A 278 -69.72 26.20 -126.73
CA ARG A 278 -70.28 25.41 -125.62
C ARG A 278 -69.28 24.43 -125.02
N GLU A 279 -68.44 23.81 -125.85
CA GLU A 279 -67.40 22.90 -125.40
C GLU A 279 -66.26 23.65 -124.67
N VAL A 280 -65.87 24.84 -125.14
CA VAL A 280 -64.93 25.73 -124.43
C VAL A 280 -65.51 26.17 -123.09
N ARG A 281 -66.80 26.53 -123.03
CA ARG A 281 -67.49 26.87 -121.77
C ARG A 281 -67.47 25.72 -120.78
N ARG A 282 -67.73 24.50 -121.27
CA ARG A 282 -67.69 23.28 -120.46
C ARG A 282 -66.29 22.97 -119.96
N LEU A 283 -65.25 23.20 -120.77
CA LEU A 283 -63.85 23.06 -120.38
C LEU A 283 -63.46 24.10 -119.30
N ALA A 284 -63.90 25.35 -119.48
CA ALA A 284 -63.66 26.42 -118.52
C ALA A 284 -64.33 26.15 -117.16
N GLU A 285 -65.59 25.66 -117.16
CA GLU A 285 -66.27 25.25 -115.92
C GLU A 285 -65.57 24.08 -115.24
N ARG A 286 -65.20 23.04 -116.01
CA ARG A 286 -64.47 21.88 -115.49
C ARG A 286 -63.07 22.24 -114.97
N SER A 287 -62.41 23.22 -115.58
CA SER A 287 -61.15 23.79 -115.09
C SER A 287 -61.35 24.46 -113.74
N ARG A 288 -62.41 25.27 -113.60
CA ARG A 288 -62.79 25.93 -112.34
C ARG A 288 -63.09 24.92 -111.22
N GLU A 289 -63.89 23.89 -111.49
CA GLU A 289 -64.18 22.81 -110.55
C GLU A 289 -62.89 22.06 -110.13
N SER A 290 -61.97 21.82 -111.07
CA SER A 290 -60.70 21.17 -110.78
C SER A 290 -59.79 22.04 -109.91
N VAL A 291 -59.71 23.35 -110.20
CA VAL A 291 -58.96 24.32 -109.39
C VAL A 291 -59.51 24.39 -107.97
N GLU A 292 -60.84 24.36 -107.80
CA GLU A 292 -61.47 24.35 -106.48
C GLU A 292 -61.14 23.07 -105.69
N SER A 293 -61.15 21.91 -106.37
CA SER A 293 -60.70 20.65 -105.75
C SER A 293 -59.23 20.72 -105.31
N VAL A 294 -58.34 21.34 -106.11
CA VAL A 294 -56.93 21.51 -105.74
C VAL A 294 -56.77 22.50 -104.59
N ARG A 295 -57.57 23.58 -104.54
CA ARG A 295 -57.60 24.51 -103.40
C ARG A 295 -57.94 23.80 -102.10
N ASN A 296 -58.94 22.91 -102.10
CA ASN A 296 -59.31 22.15 -100.91
C ASN A 296 -58.16 21.24 -100.43
N ILE A 297 -57.49 20.54 -101.35
CA ILE A 297 -56.31 19.72 -101.04
C ILE A 297 -55.17 20.58 -100.46
N LEU A 298 -54.89 21.75 -101.05
CA LEU A 298 -53.87 22.66 -100.53
C LEU A 298 -54.22 23.25 -99.17
N HIS A 299 -55.51 23.47 -98.90
CA HIS A 299 -55.97 23.93 -97.59
C HIS A 299 -55.69 22.88 -96.52
N GLU A 300 -56.03 21.61 -96.79
CA GLU A 300 -55.69 20.49 -95.90
C GLU A 300 -54.17 20.32 -95.75
N PHE A 301 -53.41 20.47 -96.83
CA PHE A 301 -51.94 20.41 -96.83
C PHE A 301 -51.30 21.51 -95.98
N THR A 302 -51.79 22.75 -96.10
CA THR A 302 -51.31 23.90 -95.30
C THR A 302 -51.66 23.71 -93.82
N ALA A 303 -52.87 23.21 -93.52
CA ALA A 303 -53.25 22.86 -92.15
C ALA A 303 -52.35 21.78 -91.55
N ALA A 304 -51.97 20.76 -92.35
CA ALA A 304 -51.03 19.74 -91.93
C ALA A 304 -49.61 20.30 -91.69
N ILE A 305 -49.11 21.21 -92.53
CA ILE A 305 -47.83 21.90 -92.31
C ILE A 305 -47.85 22.67 -91.00
N HIS A 306 -48.92 23.43 -90.73
CA HIS A 306 -49.05 24.19 -89.49
C HIS A 306 -49.05 23.28 -88.26
N ALA A 307 -49.73 22.13 -88.32
CA ALA A 307 -49.68 21.13 -87.26
C ALA A 307 -48.26 20.56 -87.03
N VAL A 308 -47.48 20.36 -88.11
CA VAL A 308 -46.06 19.96 -88.03
C VAL A 308 -45.21 21.04 -87.36
N VAL A 309 -45.41 22.32 -87.69
CA VAL A 309 -44.70 23.44 -87.05
C VAL A 309 -44.96 23.47 -85.55
N ILE A 310 -46.24 23.45 -85.13
CA ILE A 310 -46.61 23.43 -83.70
C ILE A 310 -45.96 22.23 -82.99
N SER A 311 -46.06 21.04 -83.57
CA SER A 311 -45.51 19.81 -82.97
C SER A 311 -43.98 19.89 -82.85
N THR A 312 -43.31 20.53 -83.81
CA THR A 312 -41.85 20.72 -83.82
C THR A 312 -41.42 21.75 -82.77
N GLU A 313 -42.16 22.85 -82.61
CA GLU A 313 -41.90 23.84 -81.56
C GLU A 313 -42.10 23.25 -80.16
N GLU A 314 -43.18 22.50 -79.94
CA GLU A 314 -43.40 21.77 -78.69
C GLU A 314 -42.33 20.72 -78.44
N GLY A 315 -41.91 20.00 -79.48
CA GLY A 315 -40.79 19.07 -79.44
C GLY A 315 -39.50 19.76 -79.02
N GLY A 316 -39.17 20.90 -79.63
CA GLY A 316 -38.01 21.73 -79.28
C GLY A 316 -38.01 22.15 -77.81
N LYS A 317 -39.12 22.69 -77.31
CA LYS A 317 -39.27 23.07 -75.89
C LYS A 317 -39.07 21.90 -74.93
N LYS A 318 -39.65 20.73 -75.23
CA LYS A 318 -39.45 19.51 -74.44
C LYS A 318 -37.98 19.07 -74.46
N THR A 319 -37.32 19.18 -75.60
CA THR A 319 -35.91 18.81 -75.77
C THR A 319 -35.00 19.71 -74.93
N ASP A 320 -35.27 21.03 -74.93
CA ASP A 320 -34.53 22.00 -74.11
C ASP A 320 -34.67 21.71 -72.60
N LEU A 321 -35.89 21.36 -72.14
CA LEU A 321 -36.12 20.97 -70.74
C LEU A 321 -35.35 19.71 -70.35
N VAL A 322 -35.33 18.69 -71.22
CA VAL A 322 -34.56 17.45 -70.96
C VAL A 322 -33.06 17.74 -70.96
N ALA A 323 -32.58 18.65 -71.82
CA ALA A 323 -31.18 19.08 -71.83
C ALA A 323 -30.77 19.76 -70.53
N GLU A 324 -31.60 20.66 -70.00
CA GLU A 324 -31.37 21.33 -68.72
C GLU A 324 -31.31 20.32 -67.57
N GLN A 325 -32.26 19.37 -67.53
CA GLN A 325 -32.30 18.34 -66.50
C GLN A 325 -31.10 17.38 -66.58
N ALA A 326 -30.63 17.04 -67.78
CA ALA A 326 -29.43 16.23 -67.97
C ALA A 326 -28.18 16.97 -67.45
N ARG A 327 -28.01 18.26 -67.75
CA ARG A 327 -26.90 19.07 -67.20
C ARG A 327 -26.95 19.16 -65.68
N ALA A 328 -28.12 19.39 -65.10
CA ALA A 328 -28.28 19.41 -63.64
C ALA A 328 -27.91 18.06 -63.00
N THR A 329 -28.24 16.95 -63.67
CA THR A 329 -27.87 15.60 -63.22
C THR A 329 -26.36 15.39 -63.30
N ALA A 330 -25.70 15.88 -64.35
CA ALA A 330 -24.23 15.83 -64.47
C ALA A 330 -23.54 16.57 -63.31
N THR A 331 -23.96 17.79 -63.00
CA THR A 331 -23.43 18.54 -61.85
C THR A 331 -23.63 17.79 -60.52
N ALA A 332 -24.78 17.15 -60.34
CA ALA A 332 -25.04 16.37 -59.13
C ALA A 332 -24.10 15.15 -59.00
N VAL A 333 -23.80 14.47 -60.11
CA VAL A 333 -22.86 13.33 -60.14
C VAL A 333 -21.42 13.77 -59.85
N GLU A 334 -21.00 14.94 -60.34
CA GLU A 334 -19.69 15.53 -60.02
C GLU A 334 -19.57 15.84 -58.52
N GLN A 335 -20.60 16.46 -57.93
CA GLN A 335 -20.66 16.73 -56.49
C GLN A 335 -20.62 15.44 -55.66
N LEU A 336 -21.35 14.41 -56.09
CA LEU A 336 -21.33 13.09 -55.45
C LEU A 336 -19.93 12.47 -55.49
N SER A 337 -19.25 12.54 -56.63
CA SER A 337 -17.89 12.00 -56.80
C SER A 337 -16.89 12.70 -55.88
N ALA A 338 -16.97 14.02 -55.75
CA ALA A 338 -16.15 14.78 -54.80
C ALA A 338 -16.42 14.38 -53.34
N ALA A 339 -17.69 14.19 -52.97
CA ALA A 339 -18.06 13.74 -51.62
C ALA A 339 -17.56 12.33 -51.31
N LEU A 340 -17.58 11.43 -52.29
CA LEU A 340 -17.05 10.08 -52.17
C LEU A 340 -15.52 10.08 -52.04
N GLY A 341 -14.81 10.94 -52.77
CA GLY A 341 -13.37 11.13 -52.60
C GLY A 341 -12.99 11.56 -51.18
N ASN A 342 -13.73 12.54 -50.63
CA ASN A 342 -13.55 12.96 -49.23
C ASN A 342 -13.85 11.82 -48.23
N THR A 343 -14.88 11.01 -48.51
CA THR A 343 -15.24 9.85 -47.67
C THR A 343 -14.13 8.80 -47.67
N ALA A 344 -13.55 8.51 -48.84
CA ALA A 344 -12.43 7.58 -48.95
C ALA A 344 -11.18 8.08 -48.23
N GLN A 345 -10.92 9.39 -48.26
CA GLN A 345 -9.83 9.99 -47.50
C GLN A 345 -10.04 9.88 -45.99
N ALA A 346 -11.22 10.28 -45.49
CA ALA A 346 -11.55 10.19 -44.07
C ALA A 346 -11.44 8.75 -43.56
N ALA A 347 -11.89 7.77 -44.36
CA ALA A 347 -11.76 6.35 -44.02
C ALA A 347 -10.28 5.91 -43.89
N ARG A 348 -9.38 6.38 -44.77
CA ARG A 348 -7.94 6.10 -44.64
C ARG A 348 -7.33 6.73 -43.39
N GLU A 349 -7.71 7.97 -43.06
CA GLU A 349 -7.26 8.66 -41.85
C GLU A 349 -7.71 7.92 -40.58
N ILE A 350 -8.97 7.45 -40.54
CA ILE A 350 -9.47 6.61 -39.44
C ILE A 350 -8.67 5.31 -39.32
N SER A 351 -8.35 4.65 -40.44
CA SER A 351 -7.55 3.42 -40.44
C SER A 351 -6.14 3.64 -39.88
N LEU A 352 -5.50 4.78 -40.21
CA LEU A 352 -4.17 5.11 -39.67
C LEU A 352 -4.24 5.40 -38.16
N ALA A 353 -5.19 6.24 -37.75
CA ALA A 353 -5.36 6.59 -36.34
C ALA A 353 -5.66 5.36 -35.46
N THR A 354 -6.45 4.41 -35.98
CA THR A 354 -6.74 3.15 -35.26
C THR A 354 -5.54 2.21 -35.19
N GLN A 355 -4.66 2.23 -36.19
CA GLN A 355 -3.40 1.49 -36.14
C GLN A 355 -2.43 2.07 -35.09
N GLU A 356 -2.39 3.40 -34.96
CA GLU A 356 -1.66 4.08 -33.88
C GLU A 356 -2.24 3.73 -32.51
N GLN A 357 -3.58 3.72 -32.36
CA GLN A 357 -4.26 3.28 -31.13
C GLN A 357 -3.91 1.84 -30.74
N GLN A 358 -3.81 0.92 -31.70
CA GLN A 358 -3.39 -0.45 -31.43
C GLN A 358 -1.95 -0.51 -30.91
N THR A 359 -1.05 0.24 -31.52
CA THR A 359 0.37 0.30 -31.11
C THR A 359 0.49 0.87 -29.71
N ALA A 360 -0.15 2.02 -29.44
CA ALA A 360 -0.21 2.60 -28.10
C ALA A 360 -0.81 1.64 -27.07
N SER A 361 -1.82 0.86 -27.46
CA SER A 361 -2.43 -0.12 -26.56
C SER A 361 -1.46 -1.23 -26.17
N GLN A 362 -0.62 -1.68 -27.10
CA GLN A 362 0.42 -2.68 -26.83
C GLN A 362 1.51 -2.11 -25.92
N GLU A 363 1.91 -0.85 -26.08
CA GLU A 363 2.87 -0.20 -25.20
C GLU A 363 2.36 -0.10 -23.76
N VAL A 364 1.09 0.28 -23.58
CA VAL A 364 0.45 0.30 -22.25
C VAL A 364 0.42 -1.11 -21.64
N LEU A 365 0.09 -2.14 -22.42
CA LEU A 365 0.11 -3.53 -21.93
C LEU A 365 1.52 -3.99 -21.48
N LEU A 366 2.58 -3.49 -22.10
CA LEU A 366 3.95 -3.77 -21.65
C LEU A 366 4.25 -3.08 -20.31
N ALA A 367 3.86 -1.81 -20.15
CA ALA A 367 4.03 -1.07 -18.90
C ALA A 367 3.24 -1.71 -17.74
N VAL A 368 2.02 -2.17 -18.01
CA VAL A 368 1.17 -2.85 -17.02
C VAL A 368 1.76 -4.20 -16.58
N ARG A 369 2.47 -4.90 -17.47
CA ARG A 369 3.21 -6.13 -17.09
C ARG A 369 4.38 -5.83 -16.18
N GLU A 370 5.16 -4.79 -16.50
CA GLU A 370 6.25 -4.32 -15.62
C GLU A 370 5.71 -3.93 -14.24
N GLU A 371 4.56 -3.24 -14.20
CA GLU A 371 3.89 -2.92 -12.94
C GLU A 371 3.44 -4.17 -12.17
N SER A 372 2.95 -5.20 -12.86
CA SER A 372 2.61 -6.49 -12.23
C SER A 372 3.82 -7.18 -11.60
N ASP A 373 4.98 -7.10 -12.23
CA ASP A 373 6.23 -7.65 -11.70
C ASP A 373 6.65 -6.88 -10.42
N VAL A 374 6.55 -5.55 -10.44
CA VAL A 374 6.82 -4.69 -9.28
C VAL A 374 5.86 -4.99 -8.12
N ILE A 375 4.58 -5.22 -8.38
CA ILE A 375 3.60 -5.60 -7.35
C ILE A 375 4.00 -6.92 -6.68
N THR A 376 4.50 -7.87 -7.46
CA THR A 376 4.97 -9.17 -6.94
C THR A 376 6.19 -8.99 -6.05
N GLU A 377 7.17 -8.18 -6.48
CA GLU A 377 8.35 -7.84 -5.67
C GLU A 377 7.97 -7.12 -4.36
N ILE A 378 6.99 -6.22 -4.40
CA ILE A 378 6.44 -5.57 -3.20
C ILE A 378 5.85 -6.60 -2.25
N ALA A 379 5.07 -7.56 -2.76
CA ALA A 379 4.47 -8.61 -1.92
C ALA A 379 5.53 -9.46 -1.20
N GLU A 380 6.60 -9.84 -1.90
CA GLU A 380 7.74 -10.55 -1.30
C GLU A 380 8.45 -9.70 -0.24
N GLY A 381 8.76 -8.43 -0.55
CA GLY A 381 9.40 -7.52 0.39
C GLY A 381 8.57 -7.24 1.65
N LEU A 382 7.24 -7.23 1.52
CA LEU A 382 6.31 -7.09 2.65
C LEU A 382 6.33 -8.28 3.60
N GLU A 383 6.49 -9.50 3.08
CA GLU A 383 6.65 -10.69 3.90
C GLU A 383 7.95 -10.60 4.71
N GLU A 384 9.04 -10.15 4.08
CA GLU A 384 10.32 -9.92 4.74
C GLU A 384 10.22 -8.86 5.84
N PHE A 385 9.58 -7.71 5.58
CA PHE A 385 9.40 -6.65 6.58
C PHE A 385 8.56 -7.12 7.76
N THR A 386 7.49 -7.86 7.50
CA THR A 386 6.65 -8.45 8.56
C THR A 386 7.47 -9.42 9.40
N GLY A 387 8.26 -10.29 8.77
CA GLY A 387 9.18 -11.20 9.44
C GLY A 387 10.24 -10.48 10.27
N ALA A 388 10.82 -9.40 9.76
CA ALA A 388 11.81 -8.59 10.46
C ALA A 388 11.20 -7.88 11.68
N ALA A 389 10.01 -7.30 11.55
CA ALA A 389 9.27 -6.69 12.64
C ALA A 389 8.99 -7.68 13.78
N ILE A 390 8.55 -8.90 13.45
CA ILE A 390 8.33 -9.96 14.45
C ILE A 390 9.64 -10.28 15.20
N ARG A 391 10.75 -10.43 14.49
CA ARG A 391 12.07 -10.70 15.11
C ARG A 391 12.55 -9.55 16.00
N LEU A 392 12.36 -8.31 15.57
CA LEU A 392 12.71 -7.13 16.38
C LEU A 392 11.90 -7.08 17.67
N ASN A 393 10.60 -7.37 17.61
CA ASN A 393 9.76 -7.43 18.80
C ASN A 393 10.19 -8.53 19.77
N GLN A 394 10.55 -9.72 19.25
CA GLN A 394 11.10 -10.81 20.06
C GLN A 394 12.44 -10.44 20.73
N LEU A 395 13.33 -9.78 19.99
CA LEU A 395 14.62 -9.35 20.52
C LEU A 395 14.44 -8.27 21.60
N ALA A 396 13.56 -7.30 21.36
CA ALA A 396 13.22 -6.27 22.34
C ALA A 396 12.69 -6.88 23.64
N LEU A 397 11.75 -7.82 23.55
CA LEU A 397 11.25 -8.55 24.71
C LEU A 397 12.37 -9.31 25.44
N SER A 398 13.26 -9.99 24.71
CA SER A 398 14.39 -10.70 25.30
C SER A 398 15.32 -9.75 26.07
N ILE A 399 15.62 -8.58 25.52
CA ILE A 399 16.45 -7.57 26.20
C ILE A 399 15.73 -7.03 27.43
N GLN A 400 14.41 -6.78 27.32
CA GLN A 400 13.60 -6.32 28.45
C GLN A 400 13.62 -7.34 29.59
N LEU A 401 13.45 -8.63 29.33
CA LEU A 401 13.54 -9.69 30.34
C LEU A 401 14.93 -9.81 30.95
N LEU A 402 15.99 -9.74 30.14
CA LEU A 402 17.37 -9.74 30.64
C LEU A 402 17.63 -8.54 31.55
N SER A 403 17.10 -7.37 31.23
CA SER A 403 17.22 -6.19 32.09
C SER A 403 16.52 -6.36 33.45
N GLN A 404 15.42 -7.12 33.51
CA GLN A 404 14.73 -7.45 34.74
C GLN A 404 15.53 -8.41 35.63
N SER A 405 16.64 -8.98 35.14
CA SER A 405 17.58 -9.69 36.01
C SER A 405 18.28 -8.77 37.02
N PHE A 406 18.28 -7.44 36.79
CA PHE A 406 18.84 -6.46 37.71
C PHE A 406 17.76 -5.84 38.62
N ARG A 407 18.05 -5.75 39.92
CA ARG A 407 17.23 -5.01 40.89
C ARG A 407 17.72 -3.57 40.95
N LEU A 408 16.86 -2.64 40.54
CA LEU A 408 17.14 -1.20 40.45
C LEU A 408 16.11 -0.42 41.26
N GLU A 409 16.49 0.75 41.79
CA GLU A 409 15.54 1.66 42.43
C GLU A 409 14.78 2.41 41.33
N SER A 410 13.75 1.75 40.80
CA SER A 410 12.92 2.24 39.70
C SER A 410 11.53 1.64 39.78
N SER A 411 10.53 2.43 39.43
CA SER A 411 9.14 1.99 39.21
C SER A 411 9.00 0.98 38.07
N HIS A 412 10.06 0.72 37.29
CA HIS A 412 10.06 -0.24 36.19
C HIS A 412 10.90 -1.50 36.48
N SER A 413 11.51 -1.61 37.67
CA SER A 413 12.22 -2.82 38.09
C SER A 413 11.24 -3.75 38.80
N LEU A 414 10.78 -4.79 38.10
CA LEU A 414 9.85 -5.77 38.66
C LEU A 414 10.46 -6.48 39.87
N LYS A 415 11.76 -6.80 39.82
CA LYS A 415 12.48 -7.33 40.98
C LYS A 415 12.39 -6.43 42.20
N HIS A 416 12.47 -5.10 42.02
CA HIS A 416 12.39 -4.16 43.12
C HIS A 416 10.97 -4.04 43.67
N LEU A 417 9.97 -3.94 42.78
CA LEU A 417 8.56 -3.84 43.16
C LEU A 417 8.09 -5.08 43.92
N VAL A 418 8.37 -6.28 43.40
CA VAL A 418 8.00 -7.53 44.07
C VAL A 418 8.80 -7.70 45.37
N PHE A 419 10.02 -7.17 45.45
CA PHE A 419 10.78 -7.14 46.70
C PHE A 419 10.15 -6.23 47.76
N GLN A 420 9.58 -5.08 47.40
CA GLN A 420 8.84 -4.22 48.33
C GLN A 420 7.57 -4.91 48.85
N VAL A 421 6.88 -5.66 47.98
CA VAL A 421 5.74 -6.49 48.39
C VAL A 421 6.20 -7.57 49.39
N ALA A 422 7.30 -8.27 49.10
CA ALA A 422 7.87 -9.27 50.00
C ALA A 422 8.23 -8.67 51.37
N GLN A 423 8.82 -7.46 51.42
CA GLN A 423 9.10 -6.75 52.67
C GLN A 423 7.83 -6.41 53.47
N SER A 424 6.75 -6.05 52.78
CA SER A 424 5.47 -5.76 53.43
C SER A 424 4.89 -7.02 54.09
N LEU A 425 5.10 -8.19 53.49
CA LEU A 425 4.70 -9.48 54.05
C LEU A 425 5.48 -9.87 55.32
N GLU A 426 6.75 -9.46 55.47
CA GLU A 426 7.55 -9.73 56.67
C GLU A 426 6.90 -9.16 57.95
N SER A 427 6.20 -8.03 57.82
CA SER A 427 5.56 -7.33 58.94
C SER A 427 4.29 -8.04 59.46
N VAL A 428 3.70 -8.93 58.64
CA VAL A 428 2.44 -9.63 58.91
C VAL A 428 2.61 -11.15 58.95
N SER A 429 3.86 -11.62 59.07
CA SER A 429 4.24 -13.02 59.28
C SER A 429 3.27 -13.76 60.23
N GLY A 430 2.69 -14.87 59.76
CA GLY A 430 1.71 -15.68 60.49
C GLY A 430 0.25 -15.19 60.52
N ASN A 431 -0.09 -14.05 59.92
CA ASN A 431 -1.47 -13.54 59.83
C ASN A 431 -2.05 -13.70 58.41
N LEU A 432 -2.81 -14.79 58.21
CA LEU A 432 -3.38 -15.14 56.91
C LEU A 432 -4.31 -14.07 56.32
N GLU A 433 -5.15 -13.40 57.12
CA GLU A 433 -6.06 -12.34 56.64
C GLU A 433 -5.29 -11.08 56.19
N ALA A 434 -4.14 -10.81 56.79
CA ALA A 434 -3.29 -9.70 56.39
C ALA A 434 -2.45 -10.05 55.16
N THR A 435 -1.93 -11.28 55.06
CA THR A 435 -1.26 -11.81 53.86
C THR A 435 -2.19 -11.75 52.65
N ASP A 436 -3.42 -12.22 52.81
CA ASP A 436 -4.42 -12.26 51.73
C ASP A 436 -4.73 -10.86 51.19
N ARG A 437 -4.93 -9.88 52.09
CA ARG A 437 -5.14 -8.46 51.70
C ARG A 437 -3.97 -7.87 50.92
N ILE A 438 -2.72 -8.18 51.33
CA ILE A 438 -1.53 -7.68 50.63
C ILE A 438 -1.46 -8.32 49.24
N LEU A 439 -1.64 -9.64 49.11
CA LEU A 439 -1.58 -10.33 47.82
C LEU A 439 -2.65 -9.84 46.84
N HIS A 440 -3.88 -9.58 47.31
CA HIS A 440 -4.93 -8.99 46.46
C HIS A 440 -4.67 -7.52 46.10
N GLY A 441 -4.07 -6.76 47.03
CA GLY A 441 -3.76 -5.34 46.80
C GLY A 441 -2.74 -5.10 45.70
N VAL A 442 -1.80 -6.04 45.51
CA VAL A 442 -0.73 -5.97 44.50
C VAL A 442 -1.26 -5.73 43.08
N PHE A 443 -2.42 -6.25 42.72
CA PHE A 443 -3.01 -6.08 41.38
C PHE A 443 -3.50 -4.66 41.12
N THR A 444 -3.78 -3.87 42.17
CA THR A 444 -4.17 -2.46 42.01
C THR A 444 -2.99 -1.64 41.50
N ASP A 445 -1.81 -1.88 42.08
CA ASP A 445 -0.59 -1.13 41.73
C ASP A 445 0.09 -1.70 40.48
N LEU A 446 -0.08 -3.00 40.24
CA LEU A 446 0.55 -3.75 39.15
C LEU A 446 -0.51 -4.55 38.36
N PRO A 447 -1.32 -3.88 37.52
CA PRO A 447 -2.49 -4.49 36.87
C PRO A 447 -2.13 -5.53 35.79
N TYR A 448 -0.85 -5.63 35.42
CA TYR A 448 -0.33 -6.56 34.42
C TYR A 448 0.10 -7.92 35.02
N LEU A 449 -0.03 -8.09 36.33
CA LEU A 449 0.23 -9.36 37.01
C LEU A 449 -0.98 -10.27 36.92
N GLU A 450 -0.74 -11.54 36.63
CA GLU A 450 -1.79 -12.57 36.56
C GLU A 450 -2.08 -13.16 37.93
N MET A 451 -1.04 -13.48 38.70
CA MET A 451 -1.16 -14.20 39.96
C MET A 451 -0.04 -13.80 40.91
N ALA A 452 -0.34 -13.72 42.21
CA ALA A 452 0.63 -13.58 43.28
C ALA A 452 0.44 -14.75 44.25
N TYR A 453 1.49 -15.45 44.62
CA TYR A 453 1.42 -16.63 45.47
C TYR A 453 2.58 -16.72 46.44
N LEU A 454 2.30 -17.29 47.60
CA LEU A 454 3.25 -17.49 48.67
C LEU A 454 3.47 -18.98 48.87
N VAL A 455 4.73 -19.40 48.88
CA VAL A 455 5.15 -20.80 49.05
C VAL A 455 5.98 -20.91 50.33
N ASP A 456 5.68 -21.85 51.21
CA ASP A 456 6.47 -22.09 52.41
C ASP A 456 7.86 -22.69 52.11
N THR A 457 8.67 -22.90 53.15
CA THR A 457 10.01 -23.49 53.02
C THR A 457 10.02 -24.97 52.63
N GLU A 458 8.89 -25.67 52.73
CA GLU A 458 8.74 -27.07 52.30
C GLU A 458 8.29 -27.18 50.84
N GLY A 459 7.92 -26.05 50.21
CA GLY A 459 7.46 -25.99 48.83
C GLY A 459 5.94 -26.03 48.68
N GLY A 460 5.18 -25.99 49.77
CA GLY A 460 3.71 -25.92 49.74
C GLY A 460 3.23 -24.50 49.49
N MET A 461 2.35 -24.30 48.51
CA MET A 461 1.65 -23.02 48.35
C MET A 461 0.71 -22.79 49.56
N VAL A 462 0.93 -21.69 50.29
CA VAL A 462 0.19 -21.35 51.51
C VAL A 462 -0.88 -20.28 51.30
N ALA A 463 -0.67 -19.39 50.33
CA ALA A 463 -1.63 -18.35 49.94
C ALA A 463 -1.44 -17.99 48.47
N PHE A 464 -2.51 -17.58 47.80
CA PHE A 464 -2.44 -17.02 46.46
C PHE A 464 -3.58 -16.04 46.22
N ALA A 465 -3.39 -15.13 45.28
CA ALA A 465 -4.40 -14.24 44.76
C ALA A 465 -4.24 -14.19 43.24
N VAL A 466 -5.34 -13.98 42.52
CA VAL A 466 -5.38 -13.93 41.06
C VAL A 466 -6.00 -12.61 40.62
N ASN A 467 -5.45 -12.02 39.56
CA ASN A 467 -6.02 -10.83 38.96
C ASN A 467 -7.23 -11.19 38.11
N ARG A 468 -8.42 -10.97 38.66
CA ARG A 468 -9.70 -11.33 38.01
C ARG A 468 -9.96 -10.55 36.73
N ASP A 469 -9.43 -9.34 36.60
CA ASP A 469 -9.57 -8.52 35.40
C ASP A 469 -8.78 -9.12 34.22
N LEU A 470 -7.70 -9.86 34.50
CA LEU A 470 -6.89 -10.54 33.48
C LEU A 470 -7.28 -12.01 33.25
N VAL A 471 -7.56 -12.74 34.33
CA VAL A 471 -7.78 -14.19 34.27
C VAL A 471 -9.26 -14.54 34.03
N GLY A 472 -10.19 -13.63 34.31
CA GLY A 472 -11.63 -13.87 34.22
C GLY A 472 -12.19 -14.65 35.41
N GLU A 473 -13.48 -14.45 35.72
CA GLU A 473 -14.12 -14.96 36.95
C GLU A 473 -14.24 -16.50 37.02
N ASP A 474 -14.22 -17.20 35.87
CA ASP A 474 -14.51 -18.64 35.78
C ASP A 474 -13.26 -19.55 35.83
N LEU A 475 -12.05 -19.00 35.65
CA LEU A 475 -10.78 -19.74 35.53
C LEU A 475 -10.08 -20.02 36.88
N GLU A 476 -10.63 -19.52 38.00
CA GLU A 476 -10.12 -19.76 39.36
C GLU A 476 -10.25 -21.25 39.80
N LYS A 477 -11.17 -22.01 39.19
CA LYS A 477 -11.55 -23.35 39.67
C LYS A 477 -10.65 -24.47 39.11
N GLY A 478 -9.63 -24.82 39.89
CA GLY A 478 -8.94 -26.12 39.77
C GLY A 478 -7.51 -26.08 39.21
N VAL A 479 -6.98 -24.91 38.86
CA VAL A 479 -5.63 -24.74 38.29
C VAL A 479 -4.58 -24.37 39.35
N ALA A 480 -4.95 -23.58 40.36
CA ALA A 480 -4.12 -23.24 41.51
C ALA A 480 -4.84 -23.64 42.80
N ALA A 481 -4.14 -24.35 43.71
CA ALA A 481 -4.71 -24.79 44.99
C ALA A 481 -3.68 -24.67 46.12
N VAL A 482 -4.14 -24.21 47.29
CA VAL A 482 -3.36 -24.25 48.53
C VAL A 482 -2.94 -25.71 48.81
N GLY A 483 -1.66 -25.92 49.07
CA GLY A 483 -1.05 -27.24 49.25
C GLY A 483 -0.44 -27.86 47.97
N GLN A 484 -0.55 -27.21 46.82
CA GLN A 484 0.20 -27.61 45.62
C GLN A 484 1.70 -27.46 45.86
N SER A 485 2.48 -28.49 45.52
CA SER A 485 3.93 -28.49 45.73
C SER A 485 4.70 -27.85 44.58
N TYR A 486 5.63 -26.98 44.94
CA TYR A 486 6.59 -26.30 44.08
C TYR A 486 8.04 -26.69 44.41
N SER A 487 8.26 -27.69 45.28
CA SER A 487 9.58 -28.13 45.76
C SER A 487 10.56 -28.48 44.63
N ASP A 488 10.05 -28.98 43.51
CA ASP A 488 10.85 -29.42 42.36
C ASP A 488 11.12 -28.29 41.34
N ARG A 489 10.56 -27.09 41.55
CA ARG A 489 10.74 -25.98 40.62
C ARG A 489 12.12 -25.34 40.79
N PRO A 490 12.90 -25.16 39.71
CA PRO A 490 14.25 -24.57 39.79
C PRO A 490 14.28 -23.19 40.44
N TRP A 491 13.26 -22.35 40.18
CA TRP A 491 13.15 -21.02 40.78
C TRP A 491 12.87 -21.05 42.28
N PHE A 492 12.10 -22.04 42.73
CA PHE A 492 11.79 -22.23 44.15
C PHE A 492 13.05 -22.68 44.89
N GLN A 493 13.77 -23.63 44.29
CA GLN A 493 15.05 -24.07 44.83
C GLN A 493 16.08 -22.93 44.86
N ALA A 494 16.16 -22.08 43.83
CA ALA A 494 17.05 -20.93 43.82
C ALA A 494 16.69 -19.90 44.91
N ALA A 495 15.40 -19.59 45.07
CA ALA A 495 14.94 -18.67 46.11
C ALA A 495 15.13 -19.22 47.53
N GLY A 496 14.98 -20.54 47.72
CA GLY A 496 15.12 -21.21 49.02
C GLY A 496 16.55 -21.56 49.44
N ARG A 497 17.42 -21.96 48.50
CA ARG A 497 18.81 -22.35 48.81
C ARG A 497 19.74 -21.15 48.89
N ASP A 498 19.56 -20.20 47.99
CA ASP A 498 20.51 -19.10 47.81
C ASP A 498 19.97 -17.77 48.38
N ASN A 499 18.69 -17.75 48.81
CA ASN A 499 18.01 -16.57 49.34
C ASN A 499 18.07 -15.39 48.35
N LEU A 500 17.75 -15.67 47.07
CA LEU A 500 17.90 -14.73 45.96
C LEU A 500 16.58 -14.34 45.31
N THR A 501 16.52 -13.10 44.85
CA THR A 501 15.46 -12.64 43.95
C THR A 501 15.77 -13.05 42.51
N SER A 502 14.88 -13.80 41.86
CA SER A 502 15.08 -14.33 40.51
C SER A 502 13.90 -14.04 39.58
N VAL A 503 14.17 -14.12 38.27
CA VAL A 503 13.18 -13.99 37.20
C VAL A 503 13.24 -15.27 36.38
N THR A 504 12.10 -15.89 36.11
CA THR A 504 12.04 -17.13 35.32
C THR A 504 12.06 -16.84 33.81
N PRO A 505 12.50 -17.80 32.99
CA PRO A 505 12.25 -17.73 31.55
C PRO A 505 10.75 -17.66 31.25
N VAL A 506 10.38 -17.11 30.09
CA VAL A 506 8.97 -17.09 29.65
C VAL A 506 8.42 -18.50 29.50
N TYR A 507 7.24 -18.73 30.06
CA TYR A 507 6.49 -19.98 29.97
C TYR A 507 5.01 -19.69 29.66
N GLN A 508 4.26 -20.74 29.38
CA GLN A 508 2.82 -20.63 29.12
C GLN A 508 2.04 -20.73 30.44
N SER A 509 1.23 -19.72 30.75
CA SER A 509 0.39 -19.66 31.94
C SER A 509 -0.63 -20.78 31.91
N LEU A 510 -0.77 -21.51 33.02
CA LEU A 510 -1.81 -22.52 33.17
C LEU A 510 -3.19 -21.90 33.40
N LEU A 511 -3.24 -20.63 33.81
CA LEU A 511 -4.48 -19.89 34.11
C LEU A 511 -5.09 -19.29 32.85
N THR A 512 -4.29 -18.60 32.04
CA THR A 512 -4.76 -17.85 30.87
C THR A 512 -4.41 -18.51 29.54
N GLY A 513 -3.39 -19.37 29.52
CA GLY A 513 -2.79 -19.88 28.28
C GLY A 513 -1.85 -18.88 27.60
N ASP A 514 -1.70 -17.67 28.15
CA ASP A 514 -0.82 -16.62 27.63
C ASP A 514 0.65 -16.84 28.02
N GLN A 515 1.55 -16.10 27.39
CA GLN A 515 2.95 -16.07 27.79
C GLN A 515 3.13 -15.25 29.07
N CYS A 516 3.74 -15.86 30.08
CA CYS A 516 4.06 -15.22 31.35
C CYS A 516 5.48 -15.54 31.80
N PHE A 517 5.99 -14.78 32.76
CA PHE A 517 7.20 -15.10 33.51
C PHE A 517 6.98 -14.74 34.97
N SER A 518 7.72 -15.36 35.87
CA SER A 518 7.57 -15.13 37.30
C SER A 518 8.74 -14.33 37.85
N VAL A 519 8.44 -13.39 38.74
CA VAL A 519 9.42 -12.79 39.64
C VAL A 519 9.27 -13.45 41.00
N VAL A 520 10.38 -13.96 41.52
CA VAL A 520 10.39 -14.76 42.75
C VAL A 520 11.30 -14.09 43.76
N VAL A 521 10.80 -13.85 44.97
CA VAL A 521 11.51 -13.16 46.06
C VAL A 521 11.36 -13.94 47.38
N PRO A 522 12.44 -14.18 48.14
CA PRO A 522 12.35 -14.76 49.48
C PRO A 522 11.73 -13.77 50.48
N VAL A 523 10.83 -14.26 51.32
CA VAL A 523 10.21 -13.51 52.42
C VAL A 523 10.84 -13.95 53.74
N LYS A 524 11.35 -13.00 54.53
CA LYS A 524 12.07 -13.28 55.77
C LYS A 524 11.26 -12.90 57.02
N ARG A 525 11.57 -13.54 58.14
CA ARG A 525 11.17 -13.08 59.47
C ARG A 525 12.08 -11.95 59.94
N ARG A 526 11.64 -11.27 61.02
CA ARG A 526 12.43 -10.24 61.73
C ARG A 526 13.79 -10.72 62.24
N ASP A 527 13.99 -12.02 62.41
CA ASP A 527 15.26 -12.64 62.81
C ASP A 527 16.19 -12.95 61.61
N GLY A 528 15.76 -12.63 60.39
CA GLY A 528 16.49 -12.85 59.15
C GLY A 528 16.35 -14.26 58.57
N THR A 529 15.63 -15.18 59.23
CA THR A 529 15.35 -16.52 58.71
C THR A 529 14.29 -16.47 57.62
N GLN A 530 14.47 -17.25 56.55
CA GLN A 530 13.47 -17.35 55.48
C GLN A 530 12.22 -18.07 55.98
N GLU A 531 11.06 -17.46 55.76
CA GLU A 531 9.77 -18.01 56.15
C GLU A 531 9.02 -18.60 54.97
N ALA A 532 9.08 -17.91 53.84
CA ALA A 532 8.34 -18.25 52.63
C ALA A 532 9.04 -17.65 51.40
N THR A 533 8.48 -17.92 50.23
CA THR A 533 8.90 -17.37 48.94
C THR A 533 7.67 -16.79 48.24
N LEU A 534 7.71 -15.51 47.92
CA LEU A 534 6.70 -14.84 47.11
C LEU A 534 7.03 -15.04 45.63
N GLY A 535 6.11 -15.61 44.88
CA GLY A 535 6.14 -15.64 43.43
C GLY A 535 5.03 -14.78 42.86
N VAL A 536 5.35 -14.05 41.79
CA VAL A 536 4.38 -13.22 41.08
C VAL A 536 4.52 -13.48 39.59
N ASP A 537 3.42 -13.89 38.95
CA ASP A 537 3.34 -14.18 37.53
C ASP A 537 2.93 -12.93 36.75
N VAL A 538 3.74 -12.58 35.75
CA VAL A 538 3.64 -11.37 34.94
C VAL A 538 3.18 -11.76 33.54
N ASN A 539 2.07 -11.18 33.06
CA ASN A 539 1.62 -11.40 31.68
C ASN A 539 2.52 -10.59 30.72
N VAL A 540 3.19 -11.27 29.79
CA VAL A 540 4.12 -10.63 28.84
C VAL A 540 3.40 -9.62 27.94
N GLY A 541 2.21 -9.97 27.47
CA GLY A 541 1.45 -9.15 26.52
C GLY A 541 0.95 -7.84 27.12
N ASN A 542 0.56 -7.83 28.39
CA ASN A 542 0.09 -6.64 29.09
C ASN A 542 1.23 -5.81 29.66
N TRP A 543 2.30 -6.45 30.12
CA TRP A 543 3.50 -5.77 30.62
C TRP A 543 4.21 -4.96 29.52
N THR A 544 4.22 -5.45 28.28
CA THR A 544 4.85 -4.77 27.13
C THR A 544 4.02 -3.64 26.52
N ARG A 545 2.76 -3.46 26.96
CA ARG A 545 1.87 -2.36 26.55
C ARG A 545 2.00 -1.11 27.44
N ILE A 546 2.79 -1.21 28.51
CA ILE A 546 3.13 -0.15 29.47
C ILE A 546 4.51 0.39 29.08
#